data_AF-T2T4W4-F1
#
_entry.id   AF-T2T4W4-F1
#
_cell.length_a   1.000
_cell.length_b   1.000
_cell.length_c   1.000
_cell.angle_alpha   90.00
_cell.angle_beta   90.00
_cell.angle_gamma   90.00
#
_symmetry.space_group_name_H-M   'P 1'
#
loop_
_entity.id
_entity.type
_entity.pdbx_description
1 polymer ?
#
loop_
_entity_poly.entity_id
_entity_poly.type
_entity_poly.pdbx_seq_one_letter_code
_entity_poly.pdbx_strand_id
1 'polypeptide(L)'
;MAILGLKKRAILWSLMGFCAGLSALDYDTLDPKYYKYIKYYKAYEDKEVEELIRDLKRANAKSGLILGINTGFFYNHEIMVKTNSSSITGNILNYLFAYGLRFGYQTFRPSFFARLVKPNIIGRRIYIQYYGGAPKKAGFGSVGFQSVMLNGDFLLDFPLPFV
;
A
#
# COMPACT_ATOMS: atom_id res chain seq x y z
N MET A 1 46.12 -42.08 9.41
CA MET A 1 46.18 -40.71 8.84
C MET A 1 44.77 -40.11 8.68
N ALA A 2 43.92 -40.16 9.71
CA ALA A 2 42.49 -39.73 9.61
C ALA A 2 42.07 -38.67 10.66
N ILE A 3 42.89 -38.44 11.69
CA ILE A 3 42.55 -37.56 12.83
C ILE A 3 42.72 -36.07 12.48
N LEU A 4 43.57 -35.74 11.50
CA LEU A 4 43.87 -34.36 11.11
C LEU A 4 42.72 -33.66 10.35
N GLY A 5 41.87 -34.43 9.66
CA GLY A 5 40.73 -33.89 8.90
C GLY A 5 39.55 -33.48 9.77
N LEU A 6 39.35 -34.14 10.91
CA LEU A 6 38.24 -33.86 11.82
C LEU A 6 38.47 -32.54 12.60
N LYS A 7 39.69 -32.29 13.06
CA LYS A 7 40.07 -31.02 13.74
C LYS A 7 39.91 -29.81 12.81
N LYS A 8 40.34 -29.92 11.55
CA LYS A 8 40.19 -28.84 10.55
C LYS A 8 38.72 -28.54 10.26
N ARG A 9 37.87 -29.57 10.17
CA ARG A 9 36.42 -29.38 10.02
C ARG A 9 35.82 -28.70 11.25
N ALA A 10 36.10 -29.18 12.46
CA ALA A 10 35.56 -28.57 13.69
C ALA A 10 35.93 -27.08 13.84
N ILE A 11 37.15 -26.69 13.45
CA ILE A 11 37.60 -25.29 13.41
C ILE A 11 36.83 -24.50 12.35
N LEU A 12 36.60 -25.06 11.16
CA LEU A 12 35.83 -24.42 10.09
C LEU A 12 34.35 -24.21 10.50
N TRP A 13 33.74 -25.18 11.17
CA TRP A 13 32.37 -25.07 11.70
C TRP A 13 32.29 -24.06 12.86
N SER A 14 33.32 -23.99 13.71
CA SER A 14 33.46 -22.97 14.76
C SER A 14 33.61 -21.56 14.17
N LEU A 15 34.41 -21.38 13.11
CA LEU A 15 34.60 -20.10 12.42
C LEU A 15 33.35 -19.67 11.63
N MET A 16 32.67 -20.61 10.94
CA MET A 16 31.40 -20.31 10.27
C MET A 16 30.28 -20.00 11.27
N GLY A 17 30.28 -20.65 12.44
CA GLY A 17 29.36 -20.32 13.55
C GLY A 17 29.66 -18.96 14.19
N PHE A 18 30.92 -18.49 14.16
CA PHE A 18 31.34 -17.20 14.71
C PHE A 18 31.14 -16.03 13.72
N CYS A 19 31.17 -16.29 12.40
CA CYS A 19 30.87 -15.27 11.37
C CYS A 19 29.38 -14.97 11.19
N ALA A 20 28.48 -15.76 11.81
CA ALA A 20 27.10 -15.34 12.07
C ALA A 20 27.00 -14.41 13.31
N GLY A 21 28.14 -13.85 13.72
CA GLY A 21 28.26 -12.89 14.80
C GLY A 21 27.40 -11.66 14.54
N LEU A 22 26.54 -11.40 15.52
CA LEU A 22 25.96 -10.12 15.90
C LEU A 22 26.41 -8.96 15.00
N SER A 23 25.61 -8.64 13.99
CA SER A 23 25.54 -7.25 13.54
C SER A 23 24.78 -6.50 14.64
N ALA A 24 25.50 -6.06 15.68
CA ALA A 24 24.95 -5.17 16.68
C ALA A 24 24.56 -3.88 15.97
N LEU A 25 23.34 -3.38 16.24
CA LEU A 25 22.87 -2.17 15.60
C LEU A 25 23.65 -0.98 16.17
N ASP A 26 24.29 -0.20 15.31
CA ASP A 26 24.96 1.03 15.73
C ASP A 26 23.93 2.14 15.94
N TYR A 27 23.62 2.43 17.19
CA TYR A 27 22.67 3.46 17.58
C TYR A 27 23.23 4.89 17.44
N ASP A 28 24.56 5.08 17.44
CA ASP A 28 25.15 6.42 17.34
C ASP A 28 25.00 7.00 15.93
N THR A 29 24.93 6.14 14.92
CA THR A 29 24.71 6.52 13.52
C THR A 29 23.24 6.41 13.08
N LEU A 30 22.35 5.97 13.97
CA LEU A 30 20.94 5.78 13.65
C LEU A 30 20.20 7.12 13.55
N ASP A 31 19.52 7.35 12.42
CA ASP A 31 18.76 8.58 12.20
C ASP A 31 17.71 8.80 13.32
N PRO A 32 17.73 9.98 14.00
CA PRO A 32 16.84 10.30 15.11
C PRO A 32 15.35 10.08 14.83
N LYS A 33 14.92 10.15 13.56
CA LYS A 33 13.51 9.96 13.16
C LYS A 33 12.96 8.57 13.49
N TYR A 34 13.81 7.57 13.70
CA TYR A 34 13.41 6.19 13.98
C TYR A 34 13.12 5.91 15.46
N TYR A 35 13.74 6.64 16.40
CA TYR A 35 13.58 6.39 17.84
C TYR A 35 12.14 6.49 18.32
N LYS A 36 11.35 7.41 17.77
CA LYS A 36 9.92 7.52 18.12
C LYS A 36 9.16 6.25 17.78
N TYR A 37 9.54 5.57 16.70
CA TYR A 37 8.92 4.31 16.28
C TYR A 37 9.45 3.13 17.09
N ILE A 38 10.76 3.07 17.37
CA ILE A 38 11.35 2.05 18.24
C ILE A 38 10.66 2.06 19.61
N LYS A 39 10.53 3.24 20.22
CA LYS A 39 9.83 3.43 21.50
C LYS A 39 8.35 3.04 21.41
N TYR A 40 7.68 3.43 20.31
CA TYR A 40 6.25 3.17 20.12
C TYR A 40 5.94 1.68 19.91
N TYR A 41 6.78 0.97 19.13
CA TYR A 41 6.63 -0.46 18.85
C TYR A 41 7.25 -1.37 19.89
N LYS A 42 8.03 -0.82 20.84
CA LYS A 42 8.73 -1.57 21.88
C LYS A 42 9.65 -2.66 21.30
N ALA A 43 10.39 -2.32 20.24
CA ALA A 43 11.45 -3.18 19.72
C ALA A 43 12.62 -3.15 20.71
N TYR A 44 12.92 -4.29 21.34
CA TYR A 44 13.93 -4.41 22.40
C TYR A 44 15.19 -5.14 21.93
N GLU A 45 15.09 -5.94 20.87
CA GLU A 45 16.24 -6.60 20.26
C GLU A 45 16.72 -5.84 19.02
N ASP A 46 18.03 -5.85 18.76
CA ASP A 46 18.64 -5.21 17.58
C ASP A 46 18.02 -5.71 16.28
N LYS A 47 17.68 -7.01 16.20
CA LYS A 47 16.98 -7.59 15.05
C LYS A 47 15.60 -6.99 14.84
N GLU A 48 14.83 -6.79 15.91
CA GLU A 48 13.51 -6.18 15.83
C GLU A 48 13.60 -4.71 15.38
N VAL A 49 14.62 -4.00 15.86
CA VAL A 49 14.88 -2.61 15.47
C VAL A 49 15.25 -2.53 13.99
N GLU A 50 16.10 -3.44 13.50
CA GLU A 50 16.49 -3.50 12.10
C GLU A 50 15.29 -3.80 11.18
N GLU A 51 14.46 -4.79 11.55
CA GLU A 51 13.23 -5.09 10.82
C GLU A 51 12.27 -3.90 10.80
N LEU A 52 12.09 -3.24 11.94
CA LEU A 52 11.24 -2.07 12.06
C LEU A 52 11.72 -0.92 11.16
N ILE A 53 13.03 -0.63 11.16
CA ILE A 53 13.62 0.39 10.30
C ILE A 53 13.43 0.04 8.83
N ARG A 54 13.64 -1.22 8.45
CA ARG A 54 13.42 -1.71 7.09
C ARG A 54 11.98 -1.51 6.65
N ASP A 55 11.01 -1.86 7.49
CA ASP A 55 9.59 -1.71 7.20
C ASP A 55 9.19 -0.22 7.13
N LEU A 56 9.75 0.64 7.98
CA LEU A 56 9.55 2.09 7.91
C LEU A 56 10.15 2.70 6.63
N LYS A 57 11.31 2.23 6.18
CA LYS A 57 11.92 2.65 4.90
C LYS A 57 11.02 2.26 3.72
N ARG A 58 10.51 1.02 3.70
CA ARG A 58 9.56 0.54 2.68
C ARG A 58 8.25 1.33 2.71
N ALA A 59 7.69 1.57 3.90
CA ALA A 59 6.50 2.38 4.07
C ALA A 59 6.69 3.82 3.55
N ASN A 60 7.85 4.43 3.80
CA ASN A 60 8.18 5.74 3.27
C ASN A 60 8.28 5.74 1.73
N ALA A 61 8.91 4.74 1.14
CA ALA A 61 9.03 4.63 -0.32
C ALA A 61 7.65 4.48 -1.00
N LYS A 62 6.69 3.82 -0.35
CA LYS A 62 5.30 3.69 -0.84
C LYS A 62 4.45 4.92 -0.56
N SER A 63 4.86 5.77 0.38
CA SER A 63 4.10 6.97 0.76
C SER A 63 4.43 8.12 -0.20
N GLY A 64 3.43 8.82 -0.70
CA GLY A 64 3.66 9.88 -1.67
C GLY A 64 2.39 10.41 -2.30
N LEU A 65 2.58 11.38 -3.19
CA LEU A 65 1.50 11.89 -4.05
C LEU A 65 1.12 10.83 -5.06
N ILE A 66 -0.18 10.74 -5.34
CA ILE A 66 -0.75 9.88 -6.35
C ILE A 66 -1.42 10.74 -7.43
N LEU A 67 -1.15 10.38 -8.67
CA LEU A 67 -1.90 10.83 -9.82
C LEU A 67 -2.35 9.56 -10.56
N GLY A 68 -3.63 9.49 -10.92
CA GLY A 68 -4.13 8.34 -11.65
C GLY A 68 -5.32 8.69 -12.51
N ILE A 69 -5.55 7.84 -13.50
CA ILE A 69 -6.80 7.82 -14.24
C ILE A 69 -7.77 6.88 -13.52
N ASN A 70 -9.05 7.21 -13.61
CA ASN A 70 -10.13 6.35 -13.16
C ASN A 70 -11.06 6.09 -14.34
N THR A 71 -11.64 4.89 -14.35
CA THR A 71 -12.69 4.51 -15.29
C THR A 71 -13.72 3.70 -14.54
N GLY A 72 -14.99 3.83 -14.87
CA GLY A 72 -16.05 3.10 -14.18
C GLY A 72 -17.34 3.09 -14.95
N PHE A 73 -18.31 2.36 -14.43
CA PHE A 73 -19.67 2.34 -14.94
C PHE A 73 -20.60 2.77 -13.82
N PHE A 74 -21.41 3.81 -14.07
CA PHE A 74 -22.45 4.18 -13.13
C PHE A 74 -23.72 3.38 -13.40
N TYR A 75 -24.17 2.64 -12.39
CA TYR A 75 -25.50 2.04 -12.33
C TYR A 75 -26.33 2.85 -11.33
N ASN A 76 -27.30 3.62 -11.80
CA ASN A 76 -28.17 4.40 -10.93
C ASN A 76 -29.60 3.84 -10.95
N HIS A 77 -30.03 3.29 -9.81
CA HIS A 77 -31.38 2.77 -9.60
C HIS A 77 -32.46 3.86 -9.78
N GLU A 78 -32.19 5.12 -9.43
CA GLU A 78 -33.16 6.20 -9.63
C GLU A 78 -33.36 6.54 -11.12
N ILE A 79 -32.34 6.36 -11.96
CA ILE A 79 -32.48 6.50 -13.42
C ILE A 79 -33.35 5.35 -13.96
N MET A 80 -33.17 4.13 -13.43
CA MET A 80 -34.01 2.97 -13.78
C MET A 80 -35.48 3.18 -13.40
N VAL A 81 -35.74 3.66 -12.19
CA VAL A 81 -37.10 3.94 -11.69
C VAL A 81 -37.78 5.06 -12.47
N LYS A 82 -37.05 6.15 -12.78
CA LYS A 82 -37.61 7.26 -13.60
C LYS A 82 -37.85 6.89 -15.06
N THR A 83 -37.16 5.89 -15.60
CA THR A 83 -37.30 5.43 -17.00
C THR A 83 -38.21 4.22 -17.17
N ASN A 84 -38.79 3.70 -16.08
CA ASN A 84 -39.76 2.60 -16.06
C ASN A 84 -39.30 1.34 -16.84
N SER A 85 -38.00 1.06 -16.83
CA SER A 85 -37.40 -0.05 -17.57
C SER A 85 -36.93 -1.14 -16.59
N SER A 86 -37.58 -2.30 -16.65
CA SER A 86 -37.35 -3.46 -15.77
C SER A 86 -36.25 -4.42 -16.27
N SER A 87 -35.55 -4.06 -17.35
CA SER A 87 -34.59 -4.93 -18.02
C SER A 87 -33.25 -4.22 -18.23
N ILE A 88 -32.19 -4.82 -17.69
CA ILE A 88 -30.77 -4.48 -17.92
C ILE A 88 -30.38 -4.60 -19.41
N THR A 89 -31.19 -5.31 -20.19
CA THR A 89 -31.03 -5.55 -21.63
C THR A 89 -31.85 -4.56 -22.49
N GLY A 90 -32.76 -3.81 -21.88
CA GLY A 90 -33.50 -2.75 -22.53
C GLY A 90 -32.57 -1.56 -22.84
N ASN A 91 -32.60 -1.09 -24.08
CA ASN A 91 -31.78 -0.05 -24.71
C ASN A 91 -31.84 1.36 -24.04
N ILE A 92 -32.28 1.44 -22.79
CA ILE A 92 -32.72 2.63 -22.05
C ILE A 92 -31.87 2.84 -20.78
N LEU A 93 -31.30 1.77 -20.18
CA LEU A 93 -30.24 1.90 -19.19
C LEU A 93 -28.91 2.21 -19.90
N ASN A 94 -28.80 3.45 -20.36
CA ASN A 94 -27.58 4.05 -20.87
C ASN A 94 -26.49 3.97 -19.79
N TYR A 95 -25.68 2.92 -19.81
CA TYR A 95 -24.45 2.83 -19.03
C TYR A 95 -23.62 4.09 -19.29
N LEU A 96 -23.50 4.93 -18.27
CA LEU A 96 -22.64 6.10 -18.34
C LEU A 96 -21.22 5.60 -18.09
N PHE A 97 -20.45 5.45 -19.17
CA PHE A 97 -19.03 5.20 -19.04
C PHE A 97 -18.40 6.43 -18.39
N ALA A 98 -17.89 6.23 -17.18
CA ALA A 98 -17.23 7.24 -16.39
C ALA A 98 -15.74 7.16 -16.66
N TYR A 99 -15.14 8.30 -16.89
CA TYR A 99 -13.70 8.46 -16.96
C TYR A 99 -13.31 9.69 -16.17
N GLY A 100 -12.07 9.73 -15.72
CA GLY A 100 -11.66 10.85 -14.90
C GLY A 100 -10.27 10.71 -14.32
N LEU A 101 -9.94 11.68 -13.49
CA LEU A 101 -8.62 11.82 -12.90
C LEU A 101 -8.75 11.78 -11.38
N ARG A 102 -7.77 11.19 -10.71
CA ARG A 102 -7.62 11.22 -9.27
C ARG A 102 -6.26 11.81 -8.92
N PHE A 103 -6.27 12.71 -7.96
CA PHE A 103 -5.07 13.30 -7.38
C PHE A 103 -5.17 13.26 -5.86
N GLY A 104 -4.11 12.86 -5.19
CA GLY A 104 -4.14 12.75 -3.74
C GLY A 104 -2.82 12.35 -3.13
N TYR A 105 -2.88 11.90 -1.88
CA TYR A 105 -1.72 11.47 -1.12
C TYR A 105 -2.01 10.12 -0.46
N GLN A 106 -1.05 9.21 -0.56
CA GLN A 106 -1.07 7.92 0.13
C GLN A 106 0.05 7.84 1.16
N THR A 107 -0.22 7.21 2.30
CA THR A 107 0.78 6.97 3.33
C THR A 107 0.63 5.60 3.96
N PHE A 108 1.74 4.88 4.05
CA PHE A 108 1.89 3.61 4.76
C PHE A 108 2.58 3.79 6.12
N ARG A 109 2.74 5.05 6.55
CA ARG A 109 3.34 5.37 7.85
C ARG A 109 2.40 4.93 8.99
N PRO A 110 2.99 4.49 10.13
CA PRO A 110 2.22 4.12 11.32
C PRO A 110 1.22 5.21 11.77
N SER A 111 -0.04 4.84 11.95
CA SER A 111 -1.10 5.63 12.63
C SER A 111 -1.02 5.51 14.15
N PHE A 112 -1.88 6.30 14.83
CA PHE A 112 -2.18 6.11 16.25
C PHE A 112 -2.64 4.68 16.64
N PHE A 113 -3.25 3.93 15.71
CA PHE A 113 -3.65 2.52 15.92
C PHE A 113 -2.57 1.48 15.55
N ALA A 114 -1.37 1.91 15.17
CA ALA A 114 -0.42 1.04 14.48
C ALA A 114 0.37 0.09 15.38
N ARG A 115 0.20 0.12 16.71
CA ARG A 115 0.85 -0.88 17.58
C ARG A 115 0.39 -2.31 17.26
N LEU A 116 -0.82 -2.48 16.73
CA LEU A 116 -1.37 -3.80 16.35
C LEU A 116 -0.95 -4.27 14.96
N VAL A 117 -0.28 -3.42 14.16
CA VAL A 117 0.00 -3.70 12.76
C VAL A 117 1.41 -3.26 12.37
N LYS A 118 2.19 -4.18 11.78
CA LYS A 118 3.52 -3.85 11.28
C LYS A 118 3.43 -2.67 10.29
N PRO A 119 4.38 -1.72 10.32
CA PRO A 119 4.50 -0.72 9.28
C PRO A 119 4.56 -1.39 7.90
N ASN A 120 4.21 -0.68 6.83
CA ASN A 120 4.22 -1.20 5.46
C ASN A 120 3.11 -2.22 5.09
N ILE A 121 2.24 -2.63 6.02
CA ILE A 121 1.08 -3.50 5.71
C ILE A 121 -0.19 -2.69 5.43
N ILE A 122 -0.56 -1.79 6.34
CA ILE A 122 -1.77 -0.97 6.20
C ILE A 122 -1.39 0.45 5.81
N GLY A 123 -1.85 0.87 4.64
CA GLY A 123 -1.80 2.24 4.16
C GLY A 123 -3.14 2.93 4.27
N ARG A 124 -3.11 4.25 4.13
CA ARG A 124 -4.30 5.08 3.93
C ARG A 124 -4.06 6.03 2.78
N ARG A 125 -5.13 6.41 2.12
CA ARG A 125 -5.07 7.31 0.97
C ARG A 125 -6.22 8.29 1.05
N ILE A 126 -5.93 9.56 0.83
CA ILE A 126 -6.95 10.59 0.65
C ILE A 126 -6.74 11.21 -0.73
N TYR A 127 -7.82 11.38 -1.49
CA TYR A 127 -7.71 11.88 -2.86
C TYR A 127 -8.96 12.59 -3.30
N ILE A 128 -8.75 13.60 -4.13
CA ILE A 128 -9.79 14.27 -4.89
C ILE A 128 -9.90 13.52 -6.22
N GLN A 129 -11.13 13.20 -6.58
CA GLN A 129 -11.46 12.45 -7.77
C GLN A 129 -12.44 13.25 -8.60
N TYR A 130 -12.04 13.58 -9.82
CA TYR A 130 -12.92 14.11 -10.83
C TYR A 130 -13.45 12.94 -11.68
N TYR A 131 -14.75 12.93 -11.91
CA TYR A 131 -15.45 12.01 -12.81
C TYR A 131 -16.25 12.80 -13.83
N GLY A 132 -16.02 12.49 -15.11
CA GLY A 132 -16.88 12.87 -16.22
C GLY A 132 -17.55 11.63 -16.81
N GLY A 133 -18.83 11.72 -17.14
CA GLY A 133 -19.57 10.64 -17.78
C GLY A 133 -20.16 11.09 -19.12
N ALA A 134 -19.93 10.30 -20.17
CA ALA A 134 -20.53 10.54 -21.49
C ALA A 134 -21.68 9.55 -21.74
N PRO A 135 -22.91 10.03 -22.00
CA PRO A 135 -24.01 9.14 -22.33
C PRO A 135 -23.87 8.60 -23.76
N LYS A 136 -24.21 7.32 -23.95
CA LYS A 136 -24.06 6.58 -25.23
C LYS A 136 -24.76 7.23 -26.43
N LYS A 137 -25.73 8.13 -26.20
CA LYS A 137 -26.49 8.87 -27.24
C LYS A 137 -26.20 10.38 -27.27
N ALA A 138 -25.10 10.85 -26.69
CA ALA A 138 -24.70 12.25 -26.79
C ALA A 138 -23.71 12.48 -27.94
N GLY A 139 -23.82 13.64 -28.59
CA GLY A 139 -22.84 14.11 -29.55
C GLY A 139 -21.44 14.21 -28.94
N PHE A 140 -20.41 14.04 -29.77
CA PHE A 140 -19.01 14.12 -29.37
C PHE A 140 -18.76 15.44 -28.60
N GLY A 141 -18.27 15.35 -27.35
CA GLY A 141 -18.02 16.52 -26.48
C GLY A 141 -19.10 16.87 -25.46
N SER A 142 -20.27 16.20 -25.47
CA SER A 142 -21.27 16.37 -24.41
C SER A 142 -20.98 15.48 -23.20
N VAL A 143 -20.55 16.11 -22.11
CA VAL A 143 -20.34 15.47 -20.81
C VAL A 143 -21.63 15.57 -20.02
N GLY A 144 -22.40 14.47 -19.96
CA GLY A 144 -23.72 14.45 -19.33
C GLY A 144 -23.69 14.47 -17.81
N PHE A 145 -22.57 14.07 -17.19
CA PHE A 145 -22.39 14.07 -15.74
C PHE A 145 -20.97 14.49 -15.39
N GLN A 146 -20.83 15.42 -14.44
CA GLN A 146 -19.54 15.82 -13.87
C GLN A 146 -19.65 15.82 -12.36
N SER A 147 -18.67 15.23 -11.68
CA SER A 147 -18.62 15.21 -10.22
C SER A 147 -17.18 15.32 -9.74
N VAL A 148 -16.97 16.08 -8.67
CA VAL A 148 -15.73 16.13 -7.90
C VAL A 148 -16.03 15.52 -6.54
N MET A 149 -15.27 14.49 -6.16
CA MET A 149 -15.48 13.74 -4.93
C MET A 149 -14.19 13.74 -4.12
N LEU A 150 -14.30 13.92 -2.80
CA LEU A 150 -13.21 13.65 -1.87
C LEU A 150 -13.38 12.25 -1.31
N ASN A 151 -12.39 11.39 -1.50
CA ASN A 151 -12.43 9.99 -1.11
C ASN A 151 -11.30 9.68 -0.12
N GLY A 152 -11.56 8.70 0.74
CA GLY A 152 -10.63 8.20 1.75
C GLY A 152 -10.68 6.68 1.81
N ASP A 153 -9.56 6.03 1.45
CA ASP A 153 -9.47 4.57 1.36
C ASP A 153 -8.40 4.02 2.30
N PHE A 154 -8.63 2.81 2.82
CA PHE A 154 -7.59 1.98 3.43
C PHE A 154 -6.96 1.07 2.39
N LEU A 155 -5.62 0.96 2.43
CA LEU A 155 -4.84 0.10 1.53
C LEU A 155 -4.31 -1.07 2.35
N LEU A 156 -4.52 -2.28 1.88
CA LEU A 156 -3.91 -3.48 2.45
C LEU A 156 -2.84 -3.98 1.47
N ASP A 157 -1.61 -4.05 1.94
CA ASP A 157 -0.46 -4.51 1.17
C ASP A 157 0.16 -5.70 1.90
N PHE A 158 -0.28 -6.90 1.51
CA PHE A 158 0.27 -8.13 2.03
C PHE A 158 1.52 -8.48 1.23
N PRO A 159 2.67 -8.72 1.88
CA PRO A 159 3.83 -9.25 1.17
C PRO A 159 3.47 -10.64 0.64
N LEU A 160 3.25 -10.75 -0.66
CA LEU A 160 3.10 -12.04 -1.31
C LEU A 160 4.44 -12.80 -1.20
N PRO A 161 4.42 -14.11 -0.88
CA PRO A 161 5.63 -14.92 -1.01
C PRO A 161 6.07 -14.83 -2.48
N PHE A 162 7.30 -14.40 -2.68
CA PHE A 162 7.95 -14.23 -3.98
C PHE A 162 7.55 -15.35 -4.96
N VAL A 163 6.97 -14.97 -6.11
CA VAL A 163 6.90 -15.81 -7.31
C VAL A 163 8.06 -15.41 -8.21
#